data_AF-A0A4Z1BKW0-F1
#
_entry.id   AF-A0A4Z1BKW0-F1
#
_cell.length_a   1.000
_cell.length_b   1.000
_cell.length_c   1.000
_cell.angle_alpha   90.00
_cell.angle_beta   90.00
_cell.angle_gamma   90.00
#
_symmetry.space_group_name_H-M   'P 1'
#
loop_
_entity.id
_entity.type
_entity.pdbx_description
1 polymer ?
#
loop_
_entity_poly.entity_id
_entity_poly.type
_entity_poly.pdbx_seq_one_letter_code
_entity_poly.pdbx_strand_id
1 'polypeptide(L)'
;MAIPHQRFTIPLTVLKFSHAGNERLAQAIKSLMRTIVTIRSPDRVELVPLLGRTTIADRKNDRGYLTYEFDPVLVELLRDSQIFAKLQLDVIHAVSSKYALALYEIVAKRARLSYVRSETFDIDQFRSMLGVEAGKLGTYSNLLKFAIRPAFEEVNRLAEFHAAFEPVKVGRKVGAIKIAWAIKSPEAQKLAYAELHGAPALPQKNGQPSIPGFLE
;
A
#
# COMPACT_ATOMS: atom_id res chain seq x y z
N MET A 1 -9.30 -9.82 17.11
CA MET A 1 -10.01 -8.61 17.54
C MET A 1 -9.02 -7.80 18.38
N ALA A 2 -8.76 -6.53 18.04
CA ALA A 2 -7.75 -5.73 18.74
C ALA A 2 -8.30 -5.24 20.09
N ILE A 3 -7.58 -5.42 21.20
CA ILE A 3 -8.04 -5.12 22.57
C ILE A 3 -7.30 -3.87 23.08
N PRO A 4 -7.95 -2.87 23.72
CA PRO A 4 -7.27 -1.75 24.35
C PRO A 4 -6.15 -2.22 25.31
N HIS A 5 -5.02 -1.52 25.29
CA HIS A 5 -3.81 -1.89 26.06
C HIS A 5 -3.21 -3.26 25.71
N GLN A 6 -3.62 -3.88 24.59
CA GLN A 6 -2.98 -5.09 24.11
C GLN A 6 -1.53 -4.80 23.72
N ARG A 7 -0.63 -5.63 24.22
CA ARG A 7 0.77 -5.63 23.81
C ARG A 7 0.97 -6.58 22.65
N PHE A 8 1.72 -6.09 21.67
CA PHE A 8 2.13 -6.84 20.50
C PHE A 8 3.61 -7.15 20.62
N THR A 9 3.98 -8.37 20.23
CA THR A 9 5.35 -8.87 20.34
C THR A 9 5.83 -9.39 19.00
N ILE A 10 7.01 -8.95 18.58
CA ILE A 10 7.68 -9.41 17.37
C ILE A 10 9.05 -9.97 17.75
N PRO A 11 9.38 -11.24 17.40
CA PRO A 11 10.73 -11.75 17.55
C PRO A 11 11.70 -10.95 16.68
N LEU A 12 12.82 -10.49 17.25
CA LEU A 12 13.81 -9.71 16.49
C LEU A 12 14.41 -10.52 15.32
N THR A 13 14.41 -11.85 15.41
CA THR A 13 14.90 -12.76 14.34
C THR A 13 14.08 -12.68 13.05
N VAL A 14 12.79 -12.29 13.13
CA VAL A 14 11.92 -12.13 11.96
C VAL A 14 12.18 -10.78 11.28
N LEU A 15 12.72 -9.82 12.02
CA LEU A 15 13.07 -8.51 11.50
C LEU A 15 14.43 -8.61 10.80
N LYS A 16 14.45 -8.48 9.46
CA LYS A 16 15.65 -8.57 8.61
C LYS A 16 16.60 -7.38 8.82
N PHE A 17 17.23 -7.31 9.99
CA PHE A 17 18.24 -6.32 10.28
C PHE A 17 19.61 -7.03 10.38
N SER A 18 20.36 -7.03 9.27
CA SER A 18 21.77 -7.46 9.28
C SER A 18 22.59 -6.54 10.21
N HIS A 19 23.69 -7.07 10.75
CA HIS A 19 24.56 -6.64 11.87
C HIS A 19 24.70 -5.15 12.29
N ALA A 20 24.19 -4.16 11.53
CA ALA A 20 23.91 -2.77 11.95
C ALA A 20 22.47 -2.58 12.52
N GLY A 21 21.86 -3.68 12.96
CA GLY A 21 20.41 -3.82 12.96
C GLY A 21 19.63 -3.14 14.08
N ASN A 22 20.19 -3.11 15.29
CA ASN A 22 19.49 -2.58 16.45
C ASN A 22 19.39 -1.04 16.43
N GLU A 23 20.39 -0.34 15.90
CA GLU A 23 20.33 1.13 15.77
C GLU A 23 19.31 1.57 14.73
N ARG A 24 19.30 0.92 13.56
CA ARG A 24 18.31 1.21 12.51
C ARG A 24 16.89 0.87 12.98
N LEU A 25 16.72 -0.25 13.69
CA LEU A 25 15.46 -0.60 14.32
C LEU A 25 15.04 0.47 15.35
N ALA A 26 15.93 0.87 16.26
CA ALA A 26 15.64 1.87 17.26
C ALA A 26 15.27 3.22 16.62
N GLN A 27 15.93 3.63 15.53
CA GLN A 27 15.59 4.82 14.76
C GLN A 27 14.20 4.70 14.11
N ALA A 28 13.90 3.55 13.48
CA ALA A 28 12.59 3.30 12.88
C ALA A 28 11.47 3.35 13.93
N ILE A 29 11.67 2.69 15.09
CA ILE A 29 10.72 2.72 16.21
C ILE A 29 10.53 4.14 16.73
N LYS A 30 11.60 4.92 16.93
CA LYS A 30 11.49 6.34 17.34
C LYS A 30 10.72 7.17 16.32
N SER A 31 10.92 6.91 15.02
CA SER A 31 10.15 7.57 13.95
C SER A 31 8.66 7.24 14.09
N LEU A 32 8.31 5.96 14.25
CA LEU A 32 6.93 5.51 14.42
C LEU A 32 6.28 6.09 15.69
N MET A 33 6.99 6.15 16.80
CA MET A 33 6.50 6.77 18.05
C MET A 33 6.25 8.27 17.90
N ARG A 34 7.00 8.96 17.03
CA ARG A 34 6.85 10.39 16.76
C ARG A 34 5.76 10.69 15.72
N THR A 35 5.30 9.68 14.99
CA THR A 35 4.22 9.84 14.02
C THR A 35 2.92 10.15 14.77
N ILE A 36 2.35 11.33 14.53
CA ILE A 36 1.07 11.74 15.10
C ILE A 36 -0.05 11.46 14.10
N VAL A 37 -1.02 10.66 14.54
CA VAL A 37 -2.26 10.42 13.82
C VAL A 37 -3.25 11.51 14.20
N THR A 38 -3.73 12.26 13.20
CA THR A 38 -4.78 13.26 13.39
C THR A 38 -6.12 12.66 13.00
N ILE A 39 -7.00 12.50 13.98
CA ILE A 39 -8.34 11.98 13.82
C ILE A 39 -9.28 13.18 13.75
N ARG A 40 -10.03 13.31 12.65
CA ARG A 40 -11.01 14.39 12.48
C ARG A 40 -12.40 13.79 12.54
N SER A 41 -13.17 14.24 13.52
CA SER A 41 -14.61 14.04 13.60
C SER A 41 -15.33 15.37 13.31
N PRO A 42 -16.64 15.37 13.04
CA PRO A 42 -17.39 16.61 12.81
C PRO A 42 -17.20 17.66 13.91
N ASP A 43 -17.11 17.23 15.17
CA ASP A 43 -17.12 18.13 16.34
C ASP A 43 -15.77 18.28 17.04
N ARG A 44 -14.76 17.48 16.67
CA ARG A 44 -13.46 17.45 17.35
C ARG A 44 -12.31 16.98 16.48
N VAL A 45 -11.11 17.42 16.85
CA VAL A 45 -9.85 16.92 16.30
C VAL A 45 -9.05 16.32 17.44
N GLU A 46 -8.69 15.05 17.31
CA GLU A 46 -7.88 14.31 18.28
C GLU A 46 -6.52 13.99 17.68
N LEU A 47 -5.47 14.13 18.48
CA LEU A 47 -4.08 13.87 18.08
C LEU A 47 -3.56 12.73 18.95
N VAL A 48 -3.23 11.59 18.33
CA VAL A 48 -2.73 10.41 19.04
C VAL A 48 -1.40 9.96 18.45
N PRO A 49 -0.42 9.53 19.25
CA PRO A 49 0.78 8.91 18.72
C PRO A 49 0.43 7.58 18.06
N LEU A 50 1.10 7.26 16.95
CA LEU A 50 0.90 5.99 16.26
C LEU A 50 1.36 4.81 17.12
N LEU A 51 2.46 4.96 17.87
CA LEU A 51 3.02 3.90 18.70
C LEU A 51 3.17 4.39 20.15
N GLY A 52 2.59 3.66 21.09
CA GLY A 52 2.69 3.89 22.52
C GLY A 52 3.99 3.30 23.11
N ARG A 53 3.93 2.87 24.37
CA ARG A 53 5.09 2.29 25.05
C ARG A 53 5.70 1.16 24.22
N THR A 54 7.00 1.29 23.96
CA THR A 54 7.76 0.29 23.20
C THR A 54 8.99 -0.13 23.98
N THR A 55 9.32 -1.43 23.96
CA THR A 55 10.48 -2.01 24.61
C THR A 55 11.20 -2.91 23.62
N ILE A 56 12.50 -2.69 23.48
CA ILE A 56 13.41 -3.57 22.73
C ILE A 56 14.19 -4.34 23.79
N ALA A 57 13.79 -5.58 24.05
CA ALA A 57 14.43 -6.42 25.04
C ALA A 57 15.50 -7.29 24.37
N ASP A 58 16.76 -6.90 24.56
CA ASP A 58 17.93 -7.73 24.26
C ASP A 58 18.50 -8.26 25.58
N ARG A 59 17.94 -9.36 26.07
CA ARG A 59 18.33 -9.91 27.38
C ARG A 59 18.91 -11.29 27.17
N LYS A 60 20.24 -11.41 27.24
CA LYS A 60 21.13 -12.58 27.55
C LYS A 60 20.75 -14.01 27.10
N ASN A 61 19.62 -14.21 26.43
CA ASN A 61 19.02 -15.46 26.02
C ASN A 61 18.62 -15.31 24.54
N ASP A 62 19.63 -15.32 23.67
CA ASP A 62 19.65 -15.69 22.23
C ASP A 62 18.57 -15.24 21.22
N ARG A 63 17.44 -14.66 21.62
CA ARG A 63 16.34 -14.21 20.74
C ARG A 63 15.60 -13.04 21.41
N GLY A 64 16.04 -11.81 21.16
CA GLY A 64 15.38 -10.62 21.68
C GLY A 64 13.98 -10.40 21.08
N TYR A 65 13.18 -9.55 21.74
CA TYR A 65 11.82 -9.22 21.31
C TYR A 65 11.60 -7.71 21.27
N LEU A 66 10.86 -7.27 20.25
CA LEU A 66 10.22 -5.95 20.22
C LEU A 66 8.82 -6.11 20.79
N THR A 67 8.51 -5.38 21.87
CA THR A 67 7.16 -5.29 22.43
C THR A 67 6.65 -3.87 22.27
N TYR A 68 5.43 -3.67 21.77
CA TYR A 68 4.81 -2.35 21.62
C TYR A 68 3.31 -2.39 21.92
N GLU A 69 2.72 -1.22 22.13
CA GLU A 69 1.28 -1.03 22.28
C GLU A 69 0.80 0.10 21.35
N PHE A 70 -0.45 0.01 20.91
CA PHE A 70 -1.13 1.12 20.25
C PHE A 70 -1.90 1.94 21.29
N ASP A 71 -2.12 3.21 20.99
CA ASP A 71 -3.03 4.05 21.78
C ASP A 71 -4.45 3.42 21.78
N PRO A 72 -5.14 3.32 22.93
CA PRO A 72 -6.48 2.76 23.00
C PRO A 72 -7.48 3.37 22.00
N VAL A 73 -7.41 4.69 21.78
CA VAL A 73 -8.27 5.39 20.82
C VAL A 73 -7.99 4.90 19.41
N LEU A 74 -6.72 4.69 19.07
CA LEU A 74 -6.33 4.14 17.78
C LEU A 74 -6.80 2.69 17.62
N VAL A 75 -6.74 1.87 18.68
CA VAL A 75 -7.23 0.48 18.66
C VAL A 75 -8.73 0.43 18.37
N GLU A 76 -9.51 1.30 18.98
CA GLU A 76 -10.96 1.41 18.74
C GLU A 76 -11.26 1.83 17.30
N LEU A 77 -10.56 2.84 16.78
CA LEU A 77 -10.70 3.27 15.38
C LEU A 77 -10.31 2.17 14.38
N LEU A 78 -9.22 1.44 14.66
CA LEU A 78 -8.77 0.33 13.83
C LEU A 78 -9.73 -0.87 13.91
N ARG A 79 -10.49 -1.01 15.00
CA ARG A 79 -11.49 -2.07 15.15
C ARG A 79 -12.73 -1.79 14.31
N ASP A 80 -13.20 -0.54 14.29
CA ASP A 80 -14.50 -0.17 13.71
C ASP A 80 -14.43 0.41 12.29
N SER A 81 -13.23 0.61 11.73
CA SER A 81 -13.11 1.20 10.40
C SER A 81 -13.55 0.23 9.30
N GLN A 82 -14.58 0.67 8.56
CA GLN A 82 -15.15 -0.03 7.41
C GLN A 82 -14.32 0.12 6.12
N ILE A 83 -13.25 0.94 6.16
CA ILE A 83 -12.44 1.30 5.00
C ILE A 83 -10.98 0.90 5.26
N PHE A 84 -10.73 -0.41 5.38
CA PHE A 84 -9.38 -0.93 5.29
C PHE A 84 -9.19 -1.75 4.02
N ALA A 85 -8.15 -1.39 3.27
CA ALA A 85 -7.59 -2.33 2.31
C ALA A 85 -7.03 -3.52 3.07
N LYS A 86 -7.39 -4.74 2.63
CA LYS A 86 -6.61 -5.91 2.97
C LYS A 86 -5.29 -5.83 2.18
N LEU A 87 -4.27 -5.24 2.79
CA LEU A 87 -2.93 -5.20 2.23
C LEU A 87 -2.21 -6.52 2.56
N GLN A 88 -1.64 -7.16 1.55
CA GLN A 88 -0.81 -8.34 1.71
C GLN A 88 0.64 -7.89 1.91
N LEU A 89 1.23 -8.26 3.05
CA LEU A 89 2.61 -7.90 3.38
C LEU A 89 3.60 -8.41 2.33
N ASP A 90 3.34 -9.57 1.76
CA ASP A 90 4.19 -10.15 0.70
C ASP A 90 4.20 -9.26 -0.55
N VAL A 91 3.05 -8.69 -0.93
CA VAL A 91 2.97 -7.72 -2.03
C VAL A 91 3.70 -6.43 -1.68
N ILE A 92 3.49 -5.89 -0.48
CA ILE A 92 4.17 -4.66 -0.02
C ILE A 92 5.69 -4.83 -0.05
N HIS A 93 6.20 -5.99 0.36
CA HIS A 93 7.64 -6.28 0.36
C HIS A 93 8.21 -6.59 -1.02
N ALA A 94 7.40 -7.12 -1.94
CA ALA A 94 7.83 -7.47 -3.30
C ALA A 94 7.79 -6.28 -4.27
N VAL A 95 6.93 -5.30 -4.01
CA VAL A 95 6.85 -4.08 -4.82
C VAL A 95 8.12 -3.25 -4.65
N SER A 96 8.77 -2.92 -5.75
CA SER A 96 10.06 -2.21 -5.77
C SER A 96 9.93 -0.70 -5.92
N SER A 97 8.83 -0.20 -6.51
CA SER A 97 8.61 1.22 -6.75
C SER A 97 7.69 1.88 -5.73
N LYS A 98 8.05 3.08 -5.25
CA LYS A 98 7.15 3.89 -4.40
C LYS A 98 5.80 4.18 -5.08
N TYR A 99 5.80 4.33 -6.41
CA TYR A 99 4.59 4.59 -7.18
C TYR A 99 3.70 3.34 -7.27
N ALA A 100 4.30 2.15 -7.40
CA ALA A 100 3.57 0.90 -7.39
C ALA A 100 2.98 0.60 -6.02
N LEU A 101 3.71 0.92 -4.93
CA LEU A 101 3.18 0.76 -3.57
C LEU A 101 1.96 1.67 -3.36
N ALA A 102 2.08 2.95 -3.74
CA ALA A 102 0.97 3.89 -3.66
C ALA A 102 -0.23 3.43 -4.51
N LEU A 103 0.00 2.99 -5.75
CA LEU A 103 -1.07 2.46 -6.61
C LEU A 103 -1.73 1.21 -6.01
N TYR A 104 -0.93 0.28 -5.48
CA TYR A 104 -1.43 -0.91 -4.80
C TYR A 104 -2.36 -0.53 -3.66
N GLU A 105 -1.97 0.42 -2.81
CA GLU A 105 -2.79 0.91 -1.71
C GLU A 105 -4.09 1.58 -2.20
N ILE A 106 -4.02 2.40 -3.26
CA ILE A 106 -5.19 3.07 -3.85
C ILE A 106 -6.21 2.04 -4.33
N VAL A 107 -5.77 1.02 -5.07
CA VAL A 107 -6.65 0.01 -5.66
C VAL A 107 -7.08 -1.03 -4.63
N ALA A 108 -6.21 -1.49 -3.73
CA ALA A 108 -6.55 -2.48 -2.71
C ALA A 108 -7.66 -1.99 -1.76
N LYS A 109 -7.77 -0.67 -1.53
CA LYS A 109 -8.88 -0.05 -0.77
C LYS A 109 -10.24 -0.22 -1.46
N ARG A 110 -10.25 -0.48 -2.77
CA ARG A 110 -11.43 -0.46 -3.63
C ARG A 110 -11.71 -1.79 -4.32
N ALA A 111 -10.70 -2.64 -4.47
CA ALA A 111 -10.74 -3.86 -5.29
C ALA A 111 -11.88 -4.82 -4.92
N ARG A 112 -12.30 -4.80 -3.64
CA ARG A 112 -13.34 -5.68 -3.09
C ARG A 112 -14.72 -5.01 -2.99
N LEU A 113 -14.88 -3.77 -3.46
CA LEU A 113 -16.18 -3.13 -3.54
C LEU A 113 -17.03 -3.79 -4.62
N SER A 114 -18.24 -4.22 -4.27
CA SER A 114 -19.10 -5.00 -5.17
C SER A 114 -19.68 -4.18 -6.33
N TYR A 115 -19.90 -2.88 -6.11
CA TYR A 115 -20.63 -2.00 -7.04
C TYR A 115 -19.77 -0.94 -7.73
N VAL A 116 -18.52 -0.74 -7.29
CA VAL A 116 -17.62 0.27 -7.84
C VAL A 116 -16.38 -0.43 -8.40
N ARG A 117 -16.21 -0.35 -9.71
CA ARG A 117 -15.09 -0.97 -10.44
C ARG A 117 -14.21 0.04 -11.19
N SER A 118 -14.55 1.33 -11.10
CA SER A 118 -13.73 2.40 -11.65
C SER A 118 -13.95 3.71 -10.92
N GLU A 119 -12.95 4.58 -10.92
CA GLU A 119 -13.01 5.93 -10.38
C GLU A 119 -12.14 6.86 -11.24
N THR A 120 -12.58 8.11 -11.40
CA THR A 120 -11.84 9.13 -12.14
C THR A 120 -11.23 10.11 -11.16
N PHE A 121 -9.94 10.33 -11.28
CA PHE A 121 -9.18 11.27 -10.48
C PHE A 121 -8.71 12.43 -11.36
N ASP A 122 -8.73 13.63 -10.82
CA ASP A 122 -7.97 14.73 -11.40
C ASP A 122 -6.48 14.34 -11.48
N ILE A 123 -5.79 14.79 -12.53
CA ILE A 123 -4.41 14.35 -12.78
C ILE A 123 -3.44 14.83 -11.69
N ASP A 124 -3.66 16.01 -11.13
CA ASP A 124 -2.82 16.57 -10.06
C ASP A 124 -3.13 15.88 -8.73
N GLN A 125 -4.41 15.56 -8.47
CA GLN A 125 -4.79 14.71 -7.34
C GLN A 125 -4.13 13.34 -7.42
N PHE A 126 -4.21 12.66 -8.56
CA PHE A 126 -3.63 11.33 -8.73
C PHE A 126 -2.11 11.34 -8.57
N ARG A 127 -1.45 12.37 -9.10
CA ARG A 127 -0.02 12.61 -8.93
C ARG A 127 0.37 12.76 -7.45
N SER A 128 -0.43 13.49 -6.67
CA SER A 128 -0.24 13.61 -5.22
C SER A 128 -0.42 12.26 -4.52
N MET A 129 -1.46 11.50 -4.90
CA MET A 129 -1.73 10.16 -4.35
C MET A 129 -0.60 9.16 -4.66
N LEU A 130 0.07 9.28 -5.81
CA LEU A 130 1.27 8.49 -6.13
C LEU A 130 2.52 8.94 -5.36
N GLY A 131 2.48 10.05 -4.61
CA GLY A 131 3.64 10.56 -3.88
C GLY A 131 4.71 11.18 -4.77
N VAL A 132 4.31 11.78 -5.90
CA VAL A 132 5.24 12.52 -6.76
C VAL A 132 5.52 13.89 -6.13
N GLU A 133 6.78 14.15 -5.82
CA GLU A 133 7.24 15.42 -5.24
C GLU A 133 6.96 16.62 -6.15
N ALA A 134 6.63 17.77 -5.56
CA ALA A 134 6.39 19.01 -6.28
C ALA A 134 7.54 19.33 -7.26
N GLY A 135 7.20 19.73 -8.49
CA GLY A 135 8.17 20.05 -9.55
C GLY A 135 8.82 18.85 -10.26
N LYS A 136 8.71 17.61 -9.76
CA LYS A 136 9.16 16.41 -10.49
C LYS A 136 8.11 15.95 -11.49
N LEU A 137 8.48 15.24 -12.56
CA LEU A 137 7.54 14.66 -13.55
C LEU A 137 6.46 15.65 -14.04
N GLY A 138 6.86 16.88 -14.38
CA GLY A 138 5.92 17.99 -14.64
C GLY A 138 5.07 17.84 -15.91
N THR A 139 5.46 16.99 -16.86
CA THR A 139 4.65 16.69 -18.05
C THR A 139 3.89 15.38 -17.87
N TYR A 140 2.68 15.30 -18.43
CA TYR A 140 1.91 14.05 -18.43
C TYR A 140 2.70 12.88 -19.06
N SER A 141 3.48 13.14 -20.12
CA SER A 141 4.33 12.11 -20.75
C SER A 141 5.37 11.54 -19.77
N ASN A 142 6.03 12.39 -18.98
CA ASN A 142 6.98 11.94 -17.96
C ASN A 142 6.27 11.21 -16.81
N LEU A 143 5.13 11.74 -16.35
CA LEU A 143 4.31 11.09 -15.32
C LEU A 143 3.89 9.68 -15.78
N LEU A 144 3.41 9.56 -17.02
CA LEU A 144 2.98 8.31 -17.63
C LEU A 144 4.14 7.31 -17.73
N LYS A 145 5.29 7.74 -18.23
CA LYS A 145 6.47 6.88 -18.48
C LYS A 145 7.12 6.39 -17.19
N PHE A 146 7.29 7.26 -16.20
CA PHE A 146 8.13 6.97 -15.03
C PHE A 146 7.34 6.58 -13.78
N ALA A 147 6.05 6.93 -13.69
CA ALA A 147 5.24 6.62 -12.52
C ALA A 147 4.06 5.71 -12.88
N ILE A 148 3.18 6.14 -13.80
CA ILE A 148 1.90 5.46 -14.04
C ILE A 148 2.13 4.08 -14.66
N ARG A 149 2.72 3.98 -15.86
CA ARG A 149 2.89 2.67 -16.53
C ARG A 149 3.67 1.67 -15.68
N PRO A 150 4.85 2.00 -15.13
CA PRO A 150 5.60 1.05 -14.32
C PRO A 150 4.83 0.61 -13.07
N ALA A 151 4.08 1.51 -12.43
CA ALA A 151 3.27 1.17 -11.27
C ALA A 151 2.16 0.18 -11.63
N PHE A 152 1.43 0.43 -12.71
CA PHE A 152 0.36 -0.46 -13.15
C PHE A 152 0.89 -1.83 -13.57
N GLU A 153 2.03 -1.89 -14.28
CA GLU A 153 2.66 -3.14 -14.67
C GLU A 153 3.10 -3.97 -13.45
N GLU A 154 3.76 -3.35 -12.49
CA GLU A 154 4.23 -4.03 -11.28
C GLU A 154 3.06 -4.50 -10.40
N VAL A 155 2.06 -3.66 -10.17
CA VAL A 155 0.86 -4.04 -9.40
C VAL A 155 0.09 -5.17 -10.09
N ASN A 156 -0.09 -5.10 -11.41
CA ASN A 156 -0.77 -6.15 -12.18
C ASN A 156 -0.01 -7.48 -12.16
N ARG A 157 1.31 -7.45 -11.97
CA ARG A 157 2.12 -8.66 -11.83
C ARG A 157 1.94 -9.30 -10.45
N LEU A 158 1.97 -8.49 -9.38
CA LEU A 158 2.10 -8.98 -8.00
C LEU A 158 0.78 -9.11 -7.24
N ALA A 159 -0.23 -8.27 -7.50
CA ALA A 159 -1.45 -8.23 -6.69
C ALA A 159 -2.49 -9.30 -7.07
N GLU A 160 -3.45 -9.56 -6.17
CA GLU A 160 -4.61 -10.45 -6.40
C GLU A 160 -5.69 -9.85 -7.33
N PHE A 161 -5.47 -8.65 -7.83
CA PHE A 161 -6.36 -7.91 -8.71
C PHE A 161 -5.61 -7.37 -9.93
N HIS A 162 -6.36 -7.00 -10.96
CA HIS A 162 -5.90 -6.21 -12.08
C HIS A 162 -6.41 -4.78 -11.97
N ALA A 163 -5.59 -3.83 -12.41
CA ALA A 163 -5.94 -2.44 -12.59
C ALA A 163 -5.58 -2.00 -14.02
N ALA A 164 -6.43 -1.17 -14.60
CA ALA A 164 -6.22 -0.52 -15.89
C ALA A 164 -6.48 0.98 -15.75
N PHE A 165 -5.95 1.77 -16.66
CA PHE A 165 -6.16 3.21 -16.66
C PHE A 165 -6.43 3.74 -18.06
N GLU A 166 -7.15 4.85 -18.11
CA GLU A 166 -7.48 5.60 -19.32
C GLU A 166 -7.28 7.10 -19.07
N PRO A 167 -6.53 7.82 -19.91
CA PRO A 167 -6.41 9.27 -19.81
C PRO A 167 -7.69 9.97 -20.27
N VAL A 168 -8.21 10.90 -19.47
CA VAL A 168 -9.34 11.75 -19.81
C VAL A 168 -8.82 13.13 -20.25
N LYS A 169 -9.06 13.47 -21.51
CA LYS A 169 -8.63 14.74 -22.10
C LYS A 169 -9.57 15.89 -21.74
N VAL A 170 -8.99 17.03 -21.40
CA VAL A 170 -9.66 18.32 -21.25
C VAL A 170 -9.00 19.29 -22.24
N GLY A 171 -9.67 19.51 -23.37
CA GLY A 171 -9.07 20.19 -24.51
C GLY A 171 -7.85 19.43 -25.06
N ARG A 172 -6.69 20.10 -25.11
CA ARG A 172 -5.43 19.50 -25.61
C ARG A 172 -4.61 18.77 -24.55
N LYS A 173 -4.98 18.87 -23.27
CA LYS A 173 -4.22 18.28 -22.15
C LYS A 173 -4.99 17.11 -21.55
N VAL A 174 -4.27 16.21 -20.88
CA VAL A 174 -4.90 15.19 -20.01
C VAL A 174 -5.18 15.87 -18.68
N GLY A 175 -6.47 16.03 -18.35
CA GLY A 175 -6.90 16.66 -17.10
C GLY A 175 -7.23 15.67 -16.00
N ALA A 176 -7.55 14.42 -16.37
CA ALA A 176 -7.90 13.39 -15.42
C ALA A 176 -7.45 12.01 -15.89
N ILE A 177 -7.50 11.04 -14.98
CA ILE A 177 -7.24 9.64 -15.25
C ILE A 177 -8.37 8.80 -14.66
N LYS A 178 -8.99 7.98 -15.51
CA LYS A 178 -9.95 6.97 -15.08
C LYS A 178 -9.18 5.70 -14.79
N ILE A 179 -9.37 5.14 -13.60
CA ILE A 179 -8.76 3.89 -13.16
C ILE A 179 -9.88 2.88 -13.00
N ALA A 180 -9.71 1.68 -13.53
CA ALA A 180 -10.62 0.57 -13.33
C ALA A 180 -9.89 -0.62 -12.72
N TRP A 181 -10.61 -1.47 -11.99
CA TRP A 181 -10.05 -2.64 -11.34
C TRP A 181 -11.02 -3.82 -11.32
N ALA A 182 -10.44 -5.02 -11.26
CA ALA A 182 -11.17 -6.27 -11.09
C ALA A 182 -10.33 -7.29 -10.33
N ILE A 183 -10.97 -8.12 -9.51
CA ILE A 183 -10.32 -9.28 -8.88
C ILE A 183 -9.90 -10.26 -9.99
N LYS A 184 -8.67 -10.76 -9.92
CA LYS A 184 -8.16 -11.78 -10.84
C LYS A 184 -8.95 -13.07 -10.74
N SER A 185 -9.01 -13.83 -11.83
CA SER A 185 -9.49 -15.21 -11.76
C SER A 185 -8.59 -16.03 -10.82
N PRO A 186 -9.08 -17.16 -10.28
CA PRO A 186 -8.29 -18.04 -9.42
C PRO A 186 -6.95 -18.47 -10.05
N GLU A 187 -6.91 -18.70 -11.37
CA GLU A 187 -5.71 -19.07 -12.12
C GLU A 187 -4.70 -17.91 -12.16
N ALA A 188 -5.17 -16.69 -12.47
CA ALA A 188 -4.34 -15.51 -12.49
C ALA A 188 -3.83 -15.11 -11.10
N GLN A 189 -4.59 -15.40 -10.03
CA GLN A 189 -4.12 -15.24 -8.65
C GLN A 189 -3.00 -16.22 -8.30
N LYS A 190 -3.10 -17.48 -8.74
CA LYS A 190 -2.02 -18.47 -8.56
C LYS A 190 -0.73 -18.02 -9.25
N LEU A 191 -0.82 -17.44 -10.45
CA LEU A 191 0.33 -16.89 -11.15
C LEU A 191 0.96 -15.71 -10.39
N ALA A 192 0.16 -14.79 -9.87
CA ALA A 192 0.65 -13.69 -9.05
C ALA A 192 1.35 -14.19 -7.78
N TYR A 193 0.77 -15.20 -7.12
CA TYR A 193 1.37 -15.86 -5.95
C TYR A 193 2.71 -16.53 -6.29
N ALA A 194 2.78 -17.25 -7.42
CA ALA A 194 4.01 -17.88 -7.89
C ALA A 194 5.12 -16.84 -8.11
N GLU A 195 4.81 -15.71 -8.75
CA GLU A 195 5.75 -14.61 -8.96
C GLU A 195 6.23 -14.00 -7.63
N LEU A 196 5.31 -13.74 -6.69
CA LEU A 196 5.64 -13.19 -5.37
C LEU A 196 6.62 -14.06 -4.57
N HIS A 197 6.50 -15.38 -4.71
CA HIS A 197 7.29 -16.35 -3.95
C HIS A 197 8.42 -17.01 -4.76
N GLY A 198 8.73 -16.50 -5.96
CA GLY A 198 9.91 -16.88 -6.75
C GLY A 198 9.80 -18.21 -7.51
N ALA A 199 8.60 -18.69 -7.81
CA ALA A 199 8.40 -19.81 -8.74
C ALA A 199 8.43 -19.30 -10.20
N PRO A 200 8.98 -20.08 -11.16
CA PRO A 200 9.23 -19.58 -12.51
C PRO A 200 7.94 -19.12 -13.21
N ALA A 201 8.00 -17.92 -13.78
CA ALA A 201 6.93 -17.32 -14.57
C ALA A 201 6.58 -18.22 -15.77
N LEU A 202 5.33 -18.67 -15.85
CA LEU A 202 4.77 -19.24 -17.08
C LEU A 202 4.52 -18.10 -18.08
N PRO A 203 4.69 -18.35 -19.39
CA PRO A 203 4.70 -17.30 -20.41
C PRO A 203 3.41 -16.48 -20.39
N GLN A 204 3.56 -15.16 -20.17
CA GLN A 204 2.50 -14.16 -20.29
C GLN A 204 2.06 -14.11 -21.77
N LYS A 205 0.78 -14.36 -22.06
CA LYS A 205 0.22 -13.99 -23.37
C LYS A 205 0.11 -12.47 -23.44
N ASN A 206 0.81 -11.87 -24.39
CA ASN A 206 0.75 -10.43 -24.66
C ASN A 206 -0.68 -10.01 -24.99
N GLY A 207 -1.32 -9.33 -24.04
CA GLY A 207 -2.62 -8.70 -24.17
C GLY A 207 -3.06 -8.21 -22.79
N GLN A 208 -3.32 -6.91 -22.66
CA GLN A 208 -3.95 -6.36 -21.45
C GLN A 208 -5.24 -7.16 -21.21
N PRO A 209 -5.44 -7.87 -20.10
CA PRO A 209 -6.71 -8.53 -19.85
C PRO A 209 -7.80 -7.45 -19.76
N SER A 210 -8.81 -7.57 -20.60
CA SER A 210 -9.91 -6.61 -20.71
C SER A 210 -10.74 -6.66 -19.44
N ILE A 211 -10.87 -5.53 -18.74
CA ILE A 211 -11.93 -5.38 -17.73
C ILE A 211 -13.23 -5.19 -18.53
N PRO A 212 -14.26 -6.03 -18.34
CA PRO A 212 -15.53 -5.89 -19.07
C PRO A 212 -16.08 -4.46 -18.94
N GLY A 213 -16.30 -3.78 -20.06
CA GLY A 213 -16.81 -2.39 -20.11
C GLY A 213 -15.76 -1.28 -19.91
N PHE A 214 -14.46 -1.57 -20.00
CA PHE A 214 -13.39 -0.56 -19.86
C PHE A 214 -12.46 -0.41 -21.07
N LEU A 215 -12.35 -1.43 -21.94
CA LEU A 215 -11.46 -1.43 -23.12
C LEU A 215 -12.20 -1.90 -24.39
N GLU A 216 -13.40 -1.38 -24.62
CA GLU A 216 -14.05 -1.44 -25.96
C GLU A 216 -13.65 -0.21 -26.79
#